data_AF-A0A8J7QGI1-F1
#
_entry.id   AF-A0A8J7QGI1-F1
#
_cell.length_a   1.000
_cell.length_b   1.000
_cell.length_c   1.000
_cell.angle_alpha   90.00
_cell.angle_beta   90.00
_cell.angle_gamma   90.00
#
_symmetry.space_group_name_H-M   'P 1'
#
loop_
_entity.id
_entity.type
_entity.pdbx_description
1 polymer ?
#
loop_
_entity_poly.entity_id
_entity_poly.type
_entity_poly.pdbx_seq_one_letter_code
_entity_poly.pdbx_strand_id
1 'polypeptide(L)'
;GGWHYKGSKPETTGAVPMGFPLLVGPGAITATIVNIHTYGLPITIISIILVSIVTWIVLRYIDLVYFFLGEVGCEVVARVMAILIAAIAIQFIVEGFLYYART
;
A
#
# COMPACT_ATOMS: atom_id res chain seq x y z
N GLY A 1 -3.63 29.00 -37.75
CA GLY A 1 -2.49 28.55 -36.94
C GLY A 1 -2.96 28.14 -35.56
N GLY A 2 -3.49 26.92 -35.45
CA GLY A 2 -4.05 26.40 -34.20
C GLY A 2 -3.00 25.63 -33.43
N TRP A 3 -2.45 26.24 -32.38
CA TRP A 3 -1.66 25.55 -31.37
C TRP A 3 -2.63 24.97 -30.35
N HIS A 4 -3.10 23.74 -30.58
CA HIS A 4 -3.70 22.93 -29.52
C HIS A 4 -2.58 22.31 -28.69
N TYR A 5 -2.12 23.04 -27.67
CA TYR A 5 -1.35 22.43 -26.58
C TYR A 5 -2.30 21.53 -25.77
N LYS A 6 -2.39 20.26 -26.14
CA LYS A 6 -2.82 19.23 -25.19
C LYS A 6 -1.71 19.12 -24.15
N GLY A 7 -1.83 19.88 -23.07
CA GLY A 7 -1.06 19.66 -21.86
C GLY A 7 -1.35 18.26 -21.37
N SER A 8 -0.43 17.34 -21.62
CA SER A 8 -0.40 16.01 -21.02
C SER A 8 -0.32 16.22 -19.51
N LYS A 9 -1.44 16.02 -18.81
CA LYS A 9 -1.47 15.96 -17.35
C LYS A 9 -0.47 14.88 -16.88
N PRO A 10 0.58 15.23 -16.12
CA PRO A 10 1.67 14.30 -15.75
C PRO A 10 1.30 13.29 -14.65
N GLU A 11 0.02 13.18 -14.31
CA GLU A 11 -0.49 12.57 -13.07
C GLU A 11 -0.72 11.05 -13.17
N THR A 12 -0.55 10.44 -14.36
CA THR A 12 -0.83 9.01 -14.57
C THR A 12 0.42 8.13 -14.77
N THR A 13 1.56 8.71 -15.13
CA THR A 13 2.74 7.92 -15.55
C THR A 13 3.50 7.25 -14.38
N GLY A 14 3.31 7.72 -13.13
CA GLY A 14 3.99 7.16 -11.94
C GLY A 14 3.15 6.19 -11.09
N ALA A 15 1.85 6.06 -11.35
CA ALA A 15 0.94 5.34 -10.44
C ALA A 15 1.12 3.82 -10.47
N VAL A 16 1.38 3.25 -11.65
CA VAL A 16 1.45 1.79 -11.87
C VAL A 16 2.62 1.11 -11.14
N PRO A 17 3.86 1.66 -11.13
CA PRO A 17 4.94 1.06 -10.36
C PRO A 17 4.89 1.39 -8.86
N MET A 18 4.11 2.37 -8.38
CA MET A 18 4.00 2.69 -6.95
C MET A 18 2.86 1.94 -6.25
N GLY A 19 1.76 1.67 -6.95
CA GLY A 19 0.63 0.92 -6.37
C GLY A 19 1.01 -0.51 -5.99
N PHE A 20 1.87 -1.16 -6.77
CA PHE A 20 2.31 -2.53 -6.50
C PHE A 20 3.22 -2.66 -5.25
N PRO A 21 4.24 -1.80 -5.05
CA PRO A 21 4.98 -1.69 -3.78
C PRO A 21 4.09 -1.33 -2.58
N LEU A 22 3.04 -0.53 -2.77
CA LEU A 22 2.07 -0.26 -1.71
C LEU A 22 1.24 -1.50 -1.35
N LEU A 23 0.85 -2.31 -2.35
CA LEU A 23 0.14 -3.57 -2.13
C LEU A 23 1.01 -4.62 -1.41
N VAL A 24 2.28 -4.75 -1.79
CA VAL A 24 3.28 -5.58 -1.09
C VAL A 24 4.11 -4.69 -0.16
N GLY A 25 3.43 -3.97 0.72
CA GLY A 25 4.08 -3.03 1.62
C GLY A 25 5.03 -3.72 2.62
N PRO A 26 5.96 -2.97 3.24
CA PRO A 26 6.87 -3.48 4.27
C PRO A 26 6.12 -4.14 5.45
N GLY A 27 4.90 -3.68 5.76
CA GLY A 27 4.05 -4.32 6.77
C GLY A 27 3.64 -5.75 6.42
N ALA A 28 3.34 -6.03 5.14
CA ALA A 28 3.01 -7.39 4.68
C ALA A 28 4.24 -8.31 4.75
N ILE A 29 5.43 -7.76 4.47
CA ILE A 29 6.70 -8.48 4.59
C ILE A 29 6.95 -8.85 6.06
N THR A 30 6.91 -7.88 6.97
CA THR A 30 7.11 -8.12 8.41
C THR A 30 6.09 -9.10 8.96
N ALA A 31 4.81 -8.95 8.60
CA ALA A 31 3.75 -9.87 9.02
C ALA A 31 4.05 -11.30 8.56
N THR A 32 4.50 -11.48 7.32
CA THR A 32 4.86 -12.80 6.79
C THR A 32 6.03 -13.43 7.55
N ILE A 33 7.08 -12.64 7.86
CA ILE A 33 8.23 -13.11 8.65
C ILE A 33 7.78 -13.57 10.05
N VAL A 34 6.98 -12.76 10.74
CA VAL A 34 6.46 -13.09 12.07
C VAL A 34 5.56 -14.33 12.01
N ASN A 35 4.73 -14.46 10.97
CA ASN A 35 3.80 -15.57 10.80
C ASN A 35 4.55 -16.90 10.57
N ILE A 36 5.63 -16.88 9.76
CA ILE A 36 6.53 -18.03 9.56
C ILE A 36 7.16 -18.47 10.88
N HIS A 37 7.66 -17.51 11.68
CA HIS A 37 8.27 -17.81 12.99
C HIS A 37 7.27 -18.34 14.02
N THR A 38 6.00 -17.93 13.94
CA THR A 38 4.98 -18.25 14.96
C THR A 38 4.21 -19.53 14.66
N TYR A 39 3.78 -19.71 13.40
CA TYR A 39 2.85 -20.78 13.00
C TYR A 39 3.46 -21.78 11.99
N GLY A 40 4.70 -21.55 11.55
CA GLY A 40 5.38 -22.38 10.59
C GLY A 40 4.94 -22.15 9.13
N LEU A 41 5.66 -22.79 8.21
CA LEU A 41 5.48 -22.64 6.76
C LEU A 41 4.06 -22.98 6.22
N PRO A 42 3.41 -24.10 6.58
CA PRO A 42 2.17 -24.50 5.89
C PRO A 42 1.00 -23.56 6.18
N ILE A 43 0.85 -23.12 7.44
CA ILE A 43 -0.19 -22.14 7.82
C ILE A 43 0.07 -20.77 7.18
N THR A 44 1.33 -20.36 7.09
CA THR A 44 1.68 -19.07 6.49
C THR A 44 1.34 -19.03 5.01
N ILE A 45 1.63 -20.11 4.25
CA ILE A 45 1.30 -20.19 2.83
C ILE A 45 -0.21 -20.08 2.59
N ILE A 46 -1.02 -20.77 3.40
CA ILE A 46 -2.49 -20.68 3.32
C ILE A 46 -2.96 -19.24 3.56
N SER A 47 -2.37 -18.55 4.54
CA SER A 47 -2.70 -17.15 4.85
C SER A 47 -2.34 -16.20 3.70
N ILE A 48 -1.18 -16.39 3.07
CA ILE A 48 -0.75 -15.59 1.91
C ILE A 48 -1.69 -15.80 0.72
N ILE A 49 -2.07 -17.06 0.43
CA ILE A 49 -3.01 -17.39 -0.64
C ILE A 49 -4.37 -16.73 -0.37
N LEU A 50 -4.86 -16.80 0.86
CA LEU A 50 -6.13 -16.19 1.25
C LEU A 50 -6.11 -14.66 1.05
N VAL A 51 -5.06 -13.98 1.54
CA VAL A 51 -4.88 -12.53 1.35
C VAL A 51 -4.77 -12.18 -0.14
N SER A 52 -4.07 -12.99 -0.92
CA SER A 52 -3.93 -12.78 -2.37
C SER A 52 -5.27 -12.91 -3.09
N ILE A 53 -6.09 -13.89 -2.74
CA ILE A 53 -7.45 -14.07 -3.30
C ILE A 53 -8.33 -12.87 -2.95
N VAL A 54 -8.32 -12.44 -1.68
CA VAL A 54 -9.10 -11.26 -1.25
C VAL A 54 -8.65 -10.01 -2.03
N THR A 55 -7.34 -9.79 -2.13
CA THR A 55 -6.79 -8.66 -2.90
C THR A 55 -7.19 -8.72 -4.36
N TRP A 56 -7.14 -9.90 -4.98
CA TRP A 56 -7.58 -10.11 -6.35
C TRP A 56 -9.06 -9.78 -6.56
N ILE A 57 -9.93 -10.18 -5.63
CA ILE A 57 -11.37 -9.83 -5.67
C ILE A 57 -11.55 -8.31 -5.58
N VAL A 58 -10.87 -7.65 -4.64
CA VAL A 58 -10.96 -6.19 -4.47
C VAL A 58 -10.52 -5.47 -5.76
N LEU A 59 -9.41 -5.89 -6.36
CA LEU A 59 -8.93 -5.33 -7.63
C LEU A 59 -9.89 -5.63 -8.79
N ARG A 60 -10.52 -6.81 -8.80
CA ARG A 60 -11.52 -7.18 -9.82
C ARG A 60 -12.76 -6.29 -9.77
N TYR A 61 -13.13 -5.82 -8.58
CA TYR A 61 -14.30 -4.94 -8.37
C TYR A 61 -13.89 -3.50 -8.06
N ILE A 62 -12.73 -3.06 -8.53
CA ILE A 62 -12.23 -1.71 -8.23
C ILE A 62 -13.15 -0.61 -8.75
N ASP A 63 -13.87 -0.85 -9.85
CA ASP A 63 -14.86 0.08 -10.40
C ASP A 63 -16.01 0.33 -9.41
N LEU A 64 -16.42 -0.70 -8.66
CA LEU A 64 -17.44 -0.58 -7.62
C LEU A 64 -16.92 0.25 -6.43
N VAL A 65 -15.67 0.02 -6.05
CA VAL A 65 -14.99 0.81 -5.00
C VAL A 65 -14.87 2.27 -5.43
N TYR A 66 -14.50 2.52 -6.68
CA TYR A 66 -14.39 3.85 -7.25
C TYR A 66 -15.75 4.55 -7.32
N PHE A 67 -16.81 3.84 -7.70
CA PHE A 67 -18.17 4.40 -7.69
C PHE A 67 -18.65 4.77 -6.28
N PHE A 68 -18.27 3.99 -5.27
CA PHE A 68 -18.64 4.26 -3.88
C PHE A 68 -17.86 5.43 -3.26
N LEU A 69 -16.57 5.56 -3.55
CA LEU A 69 -15.71 6.65 -3.06
C LEU A 69 -15.87 7.95 -3.86
N GLY A 70 -16.09 7.85 -5.17
CA GLY A 70 -16.02 8.97 -6.10
C GLY A 70 -14.63 9.61 -6.17
N GLU A 71 -14.53 10.68 -6.96
CA GLU A 71 -13.26 11.40 -7.19
C GLU A 71 -12.71 12.03 -5.89
N VAL A 72 -13.58 12.67 -5.11
CA VAL A 72 -13.22 13.30 -3.83
C VAL A 72 -12.80 12.25 -2.79
N GLY A 73 -13.50 11.12 -2.71
CA GLY A 73 -13.16 10.06 -1.75
C GLY A 73 -11.79 9.44 -2.05
N CYS A 74 -11.46 9.21 -3.33
CA CYS A 74 -10.13 8.75 -3.72
C CYS A 74 -9.03 9.75 -3.33
N GLU A 75 -9.24 11.06 -3.49
CA GLU A 75 -8.28 12.07 -3.07
C GLU A 75 -8.07 12.07 -1.54
N VAL A 76 -9.15 11.96 -0.77
CA VAL A 76 -9.09 11.89 0.70
C VAL A 76 -8.33 10.63 1.14
N VAL A 77 -8.62 9.48 0.55
CA VAL A 77 -7.92 8.22 0.88
C VAL A 77 -6.44 8.33 0.57
N ALA A 78 -6.05 8.91 -0.58
CA ALA A 78 -4.65 9.12 -0.92
C ALA A 78 -3.93 9.99 0.12
N ARG A 79 -4.57 11.07 0.61
CA ARG A 79 -4.02 11.92 1.68
C ARG A 79 -3.88 11.16 3.00
N VAL A 80 -4.88 10.37 3.38
CA VAL A 80 -4.83 9.57 4.60
C VAL A 80 -3.70 8.55 4.53
N MET A 81 -3.57 7.83 3.41
CA MET A 81 -2.46 6.87 3.21
C MET A 81 -1.10 7.54 3.31
N ALA A 82 -0.94 8.75 2.76
CA ALA A 82 0.31 9.52 2.91
C ALA A 82 0.63 9.84 4.38
N ILE A 83 -0.37 10.24 5.17
CA ILE A 83 -0.21 10.51 6.61
C ILE A 83 0.13 9.22 7.38
N LEU A 84 -0.52 8.10 7.05
CA LEU A 84 -0.25 6.80 7.67
C LEU A 84 1.19 6.33 7.39
N ILE A 85 1.66 6.48 6.15
CA ILE A 85 3.04 6.13 5.77
C ILE A 85 4.04 6.99 6.55
N ALA A 86 3.78 8.31 6.69
CA ALA A 86 4.61 9.20 7.49
C ALA A 86 4.65 8.77 8.97
N ALA A 87 3.51 8.36 9.54
CA ALA A 87 3.44 7.86 10.91
C ALA A 87 4.26 6.58 11.10
N ILE A 88 4.13 5.61 10.18
CA ILE A 88 4.90 4.36 10.21
C ILE A 88 6.42 4.65 10.06
N ALA A 89 6.79 5.61 9.21
CA ALA A 89 8.18 6.02 9.06
C ALA A 89 8.76 6.59 10.37
N ILE A 90 8.01 7.48 11.04
CA ILE A 90 8.43 8.03 12.35
C ILE A 90 8.53 6.92 13.39
N GLN A 91 7.59 5.98 13.41
CA GLN A 91 7.63 4.82 14.30
C GLN A 91 8.94 4.04 14.15
N PHE A 92 9.34 3.70 12.92
CA PHE A 92 10.60 2.99 12.69
C PHE A 92 11.84 3.79 13.11
N ILE A 93 11.84 5.11 12.92
CA ILE A 93 12.94 5.97 13.39
C ILE A 93 13.05 5.93 14.92
N VAL A 94 11.92 6.07 15.62
CA VAL A 94 11.87 6.06 17.08
C VAL A 94 12.28 4.69 17.63
N GLU A 95 11.79 3.61 17.06
CA GLU A 95 12.17 2.24 17.45
C GLU A 95 13.68 2.01 17.27
N GLY A 96 14.25 2.44 16.13
CA GLY A 96 15.69 2.36 15.88
C GLY A 96 16.51 3.20 16.86
N PHE A 97 16.08 4.42 17.16
CA PHE A 97 16.77 5.30 18.12
C PHE A 97 16.73 4.74 19.54
N LEU A 98 15.56 4.27 20.00
CA LEU A 98 15.39 3.66 21.32
C LEU A 98 16.22 2.38 21.47
N TYR A 99 16.33 1.59 20.40
CA TYR A 99 17.18 0.41 20.38
C TYR A 99 18.66 0.76 20.59
N TYR A 100 19.16 1.78 19.87
CA TYR A 100 20.53 2.26 20.04
C TYR A 100 20.76 2.86 21.44
N ALA A 101 19.82 3.64 21.97
CA ALA A 101 19.97 4.28 23.28
C ALA A 101 19.91 3.31 24.47
N ARG A 102 19.37 2.09 24.28
CA ARG A 102 19.36 1.01 25.30
C ARG A 102 20.58 0.09 25.24
N THR A 103 21.42 0.21 24.21
CA THR A 103 22.66 -0.56 24.04
C THR A 103 23.86 0.28 24.49
#